data_AF-A0A2T2SLC7-F1
#
_entry.id   AF-A0A2T2SLC7-F1
#
_cell.length_a   1.000
_cell.length_b   1.000
_cell.length_c   1.000
_cell.angle_alpha   90.00
_cell.angle_beta   90.00
_cell.angle_gamma   90.00
#
_symmetry.space_group_name_H-M   'P 1'
#
loop_
_entity.id
_entity.type
_entity.pdbx_description
1 polymer ?
#
loop_
_entity_poly.entity_id
_entity_poly.type
_entity_poly.pdbx_seq_one_letter_code
_entity_poly.pdbx_strand_id
1 'polypeptide(L)'
;TYRYQGHSITDPAEYRAENELDQRQSQDAINRLQDYIIQHDLATEEDVTAIDDDVQQTVKDAIDAADEAPFPDDDEIYDDVYAQEDYPFIA
;
A
#
# COMPACT_ATOMS: atom_id res chain seq x y z
N THR A 1 15.24 -0.80 -6.21
CA THR A 1 14.13 -0.96 -5.25
C THR A 1 14.34 -2.25 -4.47
N TYR A 2 13.71 -2.41 -3.30
CA TYR A 2 13.78 -3.59 -2.46
C TYR A 2 12.46 -3.77 -1.70
N ARG A 3 11.97 -5.00 -1.54
CA ARG A 3 10.72 -5.29 -0.82
C ARG A 3 11.04 -5.72 0.61
N TYR A 4 10.67 -4.91 1.60
CA TYR A 4 10.97 -5.22 3.01
C TYR A 4 10.19 -6.44 3.50
N GLN A 5 8.90 -6.53 3.16
CA GLN A 5 8.06 -7.68 3.50
C GLN A 5 8.37 -8.91 2.62
N GLY A 6 7.87 -10.08 3.01
CA GLY A 6 7.91 -11.29 2.19
C GLY A 6 7.10 -11.20 0.90
N HIS A 7 7.09 -12.28 0.11
CA HIS A 7 6.40 -12.33 -1.19
C HIS A 7 4.89 -12.11 -1.06
N SER A 8 4.33 -12.52 0.06
CA SER A 8 2.96 -12.28 0.45
C SER A 8 2.92 -12.08 1.98
N ILE A 9 1.73 -11.79 2.50
CA ILE A 9 1.48 -11.66 3.94
C ILE A 9 1.91 -12.93 4.71
N THR A 10 1.88 -14.11 4.06
CA THR A 10 2.23 -15.39 4.70
C THR A 10 3.67 -15.84 4.46
N ASP A 11 4.46 -15.13 3.66
CA ASP A 11 5.84 -15.50 3.35
C ASP A 11 6.81 -14.88 4.37
N PRO A 12 7.53 -15.68 5.18
CA PRO A 12 8.50 -15.17 6.15
C PRO A 12 9.83 -14.70 5.51
N ALA A 13 10.04 -14.91 4.21
CA ALA A 13 11.23 -14.48 3.46
C ALA A 13 12.57 -15.13 3.90
N GLU A 14 12.54 -16.39 4.35
CA GLU A 14 13.72 -17.14 4.83
C GLU A 14 14.82 -17.38 3.78
N TYR A 15 14.55 -17.09 2.51
CA TYR A 15 15.50 -17.24 1.40
C TYR A 15 16.46 -16.07 1.22
N ARG A 16 16.36 -15.02 2.06
CA ARG A 16 17.24 -13.85 2.01
C ARG A 16 18.50 -14.10 2.84
N ALA A 17 19.61 -13.48 2.44
CA ALA A 17 20.81 -13.53 3.25
C ALA A 17 20.62 -12.77 4.58
N GLU A 18 21.30 -13.22 5.63
CA GLU A 18 21.34 -12.51 6.91
C GLU A 18 21.82 -11.07 6.70
N ASN A 19 21.18 -10.11 7.36
CA ASN A 19 21.45 -8.66 7.28
C ASN A 19 21.19 -7.99 5.91
N GLU A 20 20.71 -8.74 4.89
CA GLU A 20 20.41 -8.15 3.59
C GLU A 20 19.30 -7.09 3.71
N LEU A 21 18.26 -7.37 4.49
CA LEU A 21 17.15 -6.44 4.73
C LEU A 21 17.63 -5.15 5.40
N ASP A 22 18.42 -5.26 6.48
CA ASP A 22 18.93 -4.10 7.22
C ASP A 22 19.81 -3.21 6.33
N GLN A 23 20.69 -3.81 5.53
CA GLN A 23 21.50 -3.06 4.56
C GLN A 23 20.61 -2.31 3.57
N ARG A 24 19.48 -2.89 3.15
CA ARG A 24 18.56 -2.25 2.21
C ARG A 24 17.73 -1.15 2.86
N GLN A 25 17.27 -1.34 4.10
CA GLN A 25 16.59 -0.31 4.89
C GLN A 25 17.48 0.90 5.17
N SER A 26 18.81 0.70 5.33
CA SER A 26 19.75 1.82 5.44
C SER A 26 19.83 2.71 4.19
N GLN A 27 19.30 2.24 3.06
CA GLN A 27 19.27 2.94 1.77
C GLN A 27 17.86 3.38 1.39
N ASP A 28 16.93 3.44 2.35
CA ASP A 28 15.53 3.79 2.12
C ASP A 28 15.38 5.09 1.33
N ALA A 29 14.57 5.05 0.29
CA ALA A 29 14.43 6.18 -0.63
C ALA A 29 13.67 7.36 -0.01
N ILE A 30 12.73 7.11 0.90
CA ILE A 30 11.94 8.13 1.59
C ILE A 30 12.85 8.85 2.59
N ASN A 31 13.57 8.10 3.43
CA ASN A 31 14.50 8.69 4.41
C ASN A 31 15.59 9.53 3.71
N ARG A 32 16.18 9.01 2.62
CA ARG A 32 17.20 9.74 1.85
C ARG A 32 16.66 11.02 1.21
N LEU A 33 15.40 11.02 0.78
CA LEU A 33 14.75 12.20 0.22
C LEU A 33 14.43 13.22 1.32
N GLN A 34 13.92 12.76 2.47
CA GLN A 34 13.70 13.59 3.65
C GLN A 34 15.00 14.28 4.07
N ASP A 35 16.08 13.52 4.23
CA ASP A 35 17.42 14.06 4.55
C ASP A 35 17.83 15.14 3.56
N TYR A 36 17.64 14.91 2.27
CA TYR A 36 17.95 15.88 1.22
C TYR A 36 17.11 17.16 1.35
N ILE A 37 15.80 17.01 1.56
CA ILE A 37 14.87 18.15 1.69
C ILE A 37 15.26 19.03 2.88
N ILE A 38 15.55 18.43 4.04
CA ILE A 38 15.94 19.16 5.25
C ILE A 38 17.32 19.80 5.08
N GLN A 39 18.32 19.07 4.56
CA GLN A 39 19.68 19.60 4.36
C GLN A 39 19.75 20.77 3.39
N HIS A 40 18.77 20.89 2.49
CA HIS A 40 18.70 21.94 1.49
C HIS A 40 17.64 23.01 1.82
N ASP A 41 17.12 23.04 3.04
CA ASP A 41 16.12 24.01 3.51
C ASP A 41 14.89 24.09 2.59
N LEU A 42 14.51 22.97 1.96
CA LEU A 42 13.36 22.91 1.03
C LEU A 42 12.03 22.72 1.77
N ALA A 43 12.09 22.17 2.98
CA ALA A 43 10.99 22.07 3.94
C ALA A 43 11.58 21.92 5.35
N THR A 44 10.74 22.09 6.37
CA THR A 44 11.10 21.86 7.77
C THR A 44 10.72 20.44 8.23
N GLU A 45 11.23 20.01 9.37
CA GLU A 45 10.80 18.74 9.99
C GLU A 45 9.30 18.74 10.34
N GLU A 46 8.76 19.91 10.69
CA GLU A 46 7.32 20.10 10.95
C GLU A 46 6.50 19.89 9.68
N ASP A 47 6.95 20.42 8.53
CA ASP A 47 6.30 20.19 7.24
C ASP A 47 6.28 18.71 6.85
N VAL A 48 7.39 17.98 7.08
CA VAL A 48 7.47 16.53 6.81
C VAL A 48 6.52 15.76 7.72
N THR A 49 6.48 16.10 9.00
CA THR A 49 5.58 15.46 9.98
C THR A 49 4.12 15.70 9.59
N ALA A 50 3.77 16.92 9.16
CA ALA A 50 2.43 17.24 8.69
C ALA A 50 2.01 16.40 7.47
N ILE A 51 2.94 16.12 6.55
CA ILE A 51 2.68 15.23 5.41
C ILE A 51 2.45 13.79 5.89
N ASP A 52 3.29 13.28 6.80
CA ASP A 52 3.13 11.92 7.34
C ASP A 52 1.79 11.74 8.07
N ASP A 53 1.36 12.73 8.85
CA ASP A 53 0.07 12.71 9.54
C ASP A 53 -1.11 12.73 8.56
N ASP A 54 -1.05 13.56 7.51
CA ASP A 54 -2.08 13.64 6.46
C ASP A 54 -2.20 12.32 5.69
N VAL A 55 -1.07 11.69 5.34
CA VAL A 55 -1.04 10.39 4.67
C VAL A 55 -1.58 9.29 5.59
N GLN A 56 -1.21 9.28 6.87
CA GLN A 56 -1.75 8.33 7.83
C GLN A 56 -3.26 8.44 7.98
N GLN A 57 -3.78 9.67 8.06
CA GLN A 57 -5.21 9.91 8.13
C GLN A 57 -5.93 9.46 6.85
N THR A 58 -5.37 9.77 5.68
CA THR A 58 -5.92 9.34 4.38
C THR A 58 -6.00 7.81 4.27
N VAL A 59 -4.94 7.10 4.69
CA VAL A 59 -4.92 5.63 4.69
C VAL A 59 -5.95 5.06 5.67
N LYS A 60 -6.06 5.66 6.86
CA LYS A 60 -7.05 5.25 7.85
C LYS A 60 -8.47 5.41 7.34
N ASP A 61 -8.80 6.57 6.76
CA ASP A 61 -10.13 6.83 6.21
C ASP A 61 -10.47 5.85 5.08
N ALA A 62 -9.48 5.47 4.25
CA ALA A 62 -9.66 4.47 3.21
C ALA A 62 -9.91 3.06 3.77
N ILE A 63 -9.26 2.69 4.88
CA ILE A 63 -9.51 1.42 5.59
C ILE A 63 -10.92 1.43 6.19
N ASP A 64 -11.28 2.49 6.93
CA ASP A 64 -12.59 2.62 7.57
C ASP A 64 -13.70 2.53 6.50
N ALA A 65 -13.54 3.23 5.36
CA ALA A 65 -14.48 3.14 4.25
C ALA A 65 -14.58 1.74 3.60
N ALA A 66 -13.47 1.01 3.53
CA ALA A 66 -13.46 -0.36 3.00
C ALA A 66 -14.10 -1.36 3.97
N ASP A 67 -13.90 -1.20 5.27
CA ASP A 67 -14.47 -2.06 6.31
C ASP A 67 -15.97 -1.80 6.52
N GLU A 68 -16.42 -0.56 6.33
CA GLU A 68 -17.84 -0.18 6.41
C GLU A 68 -18.63 -0.50 5.13
N ALA A 69 -17.94 -0.79 4.03
CA ALA A 69 -18.59 -1.15 2.77
C ALA A 69 -19.42 -2.43 2.96
N PRO A 70 -20.69 -2.46 2.50
CA PRO A 70 -21.48 -3.68 2.53
C PRO A 70 -20.82 -4.75 1.63
N PHE A 71 -21.03 -6.01 1.98
CA PHE A 71 -20.73 -7.09 1.04
C PHE A 71 -21.54 -6.89 -0.26
N PRO A 72 -20.98 -7.30 -1.41
CA PRO A 72 -21.73 -7.30 -2.67
C PRO A 72 -22.95 -8.23 -2.56
N ASP A 73 -23.95 -8.03 -3.42
CA ASP A 73 -25.06 -8.97 -3.52
C ASP A 73 -24.54 -10.33 -4.01
N ASP A 74 -25.16 -11.43 -3.57
CA ASP A 74 -24.80 -12.78 -4.01
C ASP A 74 -24.96 -12.90 -5.55
N ASP A 75 -25.90 -12.17 -6.14
CA ASP A 75 -26.15 -12.16 -7.59
C ASP A 75 -24.97 -11.53 -8.39
N GLU A 76 -24.15 -10.66 -7.77
CA GLU A 76 -22.98 -10.04 -8.44
C GLU A 76 -21.91 -11.08 -8.82
N ILE A 77 -21.98 -12.32 -8.32
CA ILE A 77 -21.08 -13.40 -8.74
C ILE A 77 -21.18 -13.73 -10.24
N TYR A 78 -22.30 -13.38 -10.88
CA TYR A 78 -22.55 -13.64 -12.29
C TYR A 78 -22.22 -12.46 -13.20
N ASP A 79 -21.97 -11.29 -12.61
CA ASP A 79 -21.61 -10.08 -13.35
C ASP A 79 -20.19 -10.18 -13.92
N ASP A 80 -19.90 -9.37 -14.94
CA ASP A 80 -18.59 -9.27 -15.61
C ASP A 80 -18.02 -10.55 -16.25
N VAL A 81 -18.78 -11.66 -16.26
CA VAL A 81 -18.39 -12.91 -16.94
C VAL A 81 -18.44 -12.76 -18.47
N TYR A 82 -19.46 -12.07 -18.97
CA TYR A 82 -19.62 -11.74 -20.39
C TYR A 82 -19.94 -10.25 -20.54
N ALA A 83 -19.46 -9.66 -21.63
CA ALA A 83 -19.79 -8.28 -21.96
C ALA A 83 -21.25 -8.10 -22.47
N GLN A 84 -21.95 -9.20 -22.76
CA GLN A 84 -23.34 -9.20 -23.23
C GLN A 84 -24.28 -9.31 -22.03
N GLU A 85 -25.19 -8.35 -21.88
CA GLU A 85 -26.19 -8.34 -20.80
C GLU A 85 -27.23 -9.46 -20.95
N ASP A 86 -27.49 -9.93 -22.18
CA ASP A 86 -28.53 -10.92 -22.49
C ASP A 86 -27.98 -12.34 -22.66
N TYR A 87 -26.91 -12.68 -21.92
CA TYR A 87 -26.26 -13.97 -22.07
C TYR A 87 -27.18 -15.14 -21.64
N PRO A 88 -27.55 -16.04 -22.56
CA PRO A 88 -28.70 -16.94 -22.39
C PRO A 88 -28.50 -18.10 -21.40
N PHE A 89 -27.37 -18.14 -20.70
CA PHE A 89 -27.01 -19.20 -19.75
C PHE A 89 -26.73 -18.69 -18.34
N ILE A 90 -26.82 -17.37 -18.11
CA ILE A 90 -26.90 -16.79 -16.77
C ILE A 90 -28.39 -16.62 -16.47
N ALA A 91 -28.83 -17.13 -15.32
CA ALA A 91 -30.24 -17.25 -14.94
C ALA A 91 -30.85 -15.89 -14.57
#